data_AF-A0A2N5TWH9-F1
#
_entry.id   AF-A0A2N5TWH9-F1
#
_cell.length_a   1.000
_cell.length_b   1.000
_cell.length_c   1.000
_cell.angle_alpha   90.00
_cell.angle_beta   90.00
_cell.angle_gamma   90.00
#
_symmetry.space_group_name_H-M   'P 1'
#
loop_
_entity.id
_entity.type
_entity.pdbx_description
1 polymer ?
#
loop_
_entity_poly.entity_id
_entity_poly.type
_entity_poly.pdbx_seq_one_letter_code
_entity_poly.pdbx_strand_id
1 'polypeptide(L)'
;MLLHILRKGFEGPFLKSEEIIEPLLQKIMMQAGSWCQYEHLAPYSLLVGPAMSGKTQALHKLSNHTCVVYICLRPPTSSGHPPRSALAPTMLPPGMTTSALEKHYNKFLTATFQVVADFFCTQNETISNEKTKLKNWVAYNFSNDLKFEESNQFSRNVLKKMETCSPLKYGQENEQLQKALANMQSQAGFVLLAIDEAHALLSSPNTYLEHATSFLPSFCWSLRETLSNGIFTILTGASSLMLFNTTPDPYKSNPQIAWYPDAQLPLWLSGHKLLDPIYQLGTFDSMVSATTQPGTWTDLVSTDQLVSYRSPFFAACFRDAIACHQERNLIL
;
A
#
# COMPACT_ATOMS: atom_id res chain seq x y z
N MET A 1 0.11 -25.44 -8.34
CA MET A 1 0.92 -25.83 -7.17
C MET A 1 1.58 -24.61 -6.51
N LEU A 2 2.49 -23.89 -7.18
CA LEU A 2 3.15 -22.70 -6.60
C LEU A 2 2.16 -21.63 -6.10
N LEU A 3 1.11 -21.35 -6.88
CA LEU A 3 0.08 -20.36 -6.55
C LEU A 3 -0.74 -20.77 -5.31
N HIS A 4 -0.95 -22.07 -5.10
CA HIS A 4 -1.60 -22.61 -3.91
C HIS A 4 -0.72 -22.46 -2.66
N ILE A 5 0.58 -22.72 -2.78
CA ILE A 5 1.56 -22.54 -1.69
C ILE A 5 1.67 -21.07 -1.31
N LEU A 6 1.76 -20.15 -2.28
CA LEU A 6 1.80 -18.71 -2.02
C LEU A 6 0.54 -18.19 -1.35
N ARG A 7 -0.63 -18.68 -1.79
CA ARG A 7 -1.92 -18.35 -1.15
C ARG A 7 -1.94 -18.87 0.30
N LYS A 8 -1.57 -20.13 0.53
CA LYS A 8 -1.55 -20.75 1.86
C LYS A 8 -0.58 -20.04 2.81
N GLY A 9 0.61 -19.66 2.34
CA GLY A 9 1.57 -18.87 3.11
C GLY A 9 1.09 -17.46 3.44
N PHE A 10 0.31 -16.83 2.54
CA PHE A 10 -0.29 -15.51 2.78
C PHE A 10 -1.46 -15.56 3.77
N GLU A 11 -2.35 -16.52 3.61
CA GLU A 11 -3.52 -16.73 4.48
C GLU A 11 -3.15 -17.32 5.84
N GLY A 12 -1.96 -17.92 5.94
CA GLY A 12 -1.41 -18.48 7.17
C GLY A 12 -1.23 -17.46 8.31
N PRO A 13 -0.95 -17.95 9.53
CA PRO A 13 -0.75 -17.09 10.69
C PRO A 13 0.46 -16.17 10.47
N PHE A 14 0.27 -14.87 10.71
CA PHE A 14 1.39 -13.92 10.76
C PHE A 14 2.04 -14.03 12.12
N LEU A 15 3.23 -14.63 12.14
CA LEU A 15 3.94 -14.93 13.37
C LEU A 15 4.39 -13.63 14.05
N LYS A 16 4.24 -13.58 15.38
CA LYS A 16 4.53 -12.42 16.23
C LYS A 16 3.85 -11.13 15.74
N SER A 17 2.60 -11.24 15.30
CA SER A 17 1.83 -10.12 14.77
C SER A 17 1.81 -8.91 15.71
N GLU A 18 1.64 -9.10 17.01
CA GLU A 18 1.61 -7.98 17.97
C GLU A 18 2.98 -7.27 18.04
N GLU A 19 4.07 -8.02 18.18
CA GLU A 19 5.44 -7.50 18.25
C GLU A 19 5.92 -6.80 16.98
N ILE A 20 5.33 -7.07 15.82
CA ILE A 20 5.74 -6.50 14.52
C ILE A 20 4.77 -5.42 14.04
N ILE A 21 3.47 -5.66 14.16
CA ILE A 21 2.44 -4.79 13.58
C ILE A 21 2.21 -3.56 14.46
N GLU A 22 2.25 -3.70 15.79
CA GLU A 22 2.04 -2.56 16.68
C GLU A 22 3.16 -1.52 16.57
N PRO A 23 4.48 -1.88 16.60
CA PRO A 23 5.53 -0.89 16.39
C PRO A 23 5.51 -0.28 14.98
N LEU A 24 5.12 -1.06 13.96
CA LEU A 24 4.92 -0.55 12.61
C LEU A 24 3.81 0.50 12.58
N LEU A 25 2.66 0.23 13.19
CA LEU A 25 1.56 1.18 13.27
C LEU A 25 1.97 2.45 14.03
N GLN A 26 2.64 2.31 15.16
CA GLN A 26 3.16 3.45 15.92
C GLN A 26 4.10 4.30 15.07
N LYS A 27 5.02 3.68 14.32
CA LYS A 27 5.92 4.41 13.40
C LYS A 27 5.16 5.16 12.31
N ILE A 28 4.14 4.52 11.72
CA ILE A 28 3.28 5.15 10.71
C ILE A 28 2.55 6.37 11.31
N MET A 29 1.95 6.23 12.49
CA MET A 29 1.24 7.31 13.15
C MET A 29 2.17 8.46 13.56
N MET A 30 3.40 8.16 14.00
CA MET A 30 4.42 9.18 14.27
C MET A 30 4.78 9.97 13.00
N GLN A 31 4.97 9.28 11.87
CA GLN A 31 5.26 9.94 10.59
C GLN A 31 4.07 10.75 10.07
N ALA A 32 2.84 10.27 10.27
CA ALA A 32 1.64 11.02 9.95
C ALA A 32 1.53 12.30 10.79
N GLY A 33 1.89 12.22 12.09
CA GLY A 33 1.92 13.37 12.99
C GLY A 33 3.04 14.37 12.69
N SER A 34 4.16 13.92 12.14
CA SER A 34 5.27 14.80 11.74
C SER A 34 5.11 15.39 10.34
N TRP A 35 4.14 14.93 9.56
CA TRP A 35 3.90 15.45 8.22
C TRP A 35 3.49 16.93 8.29
N CYS A 36 4.08 17.72 7.40
CA CYS A 36 3.84 19.15 7.28
C CYS A 36 3.93 19.54 5.81
N GLN A 37 2.91 20.22 5.30
CA GLN A 37 2.82 20.61 3.88
C GLN A 37 3.96 21.53 3.41
N TYR A 38 4.61 22.25 4.31
CA TYR A 38 5.70 23.18 3.96
C TYR A 38 7.06 22.50 3.89
N GLU A 39 7.20 21.36 4.57
CA GLU A 39 8.46 20.62 4.66
C GLU A 39 8.44 19.35 3.83
N HIS A 40 7.27 18.72 3.72
CA HIS A 40 7.12 17.39 3.14
C HIS A 40 6.32 17.43 1.85
N LEU A 41 6.67 16.53 0.94
CA LEU A 41 6.02 16.44 -0.38
C LEU A 41 4.52 16.11 -0.26
N ALA A 42 4.20 15.04 0.45
CA ALA A 42 2.84 14.53 0.64
C ALA A 42 2.83 13.60 1.87
N PRO A 43 1.65 13.31 2.46
CA PRO A 43 1.54 12.46 3.65
C PRO A 43 1.71 10.98 3.27
N TYR A 44 2.91 10.61 2.82
CA TYR A 44 3.24 9.23 2.50
C TYR A 44 4.64 8.83 2.94
N SER A 45 4.82 7.53 3.16
CA SER A 45 6.13 6.90 3.31
C SER A 45 6.23 5.62 2.48
N LEU A 46 7.47 5.17 2.27
CA LEU A 46 7.80 3.95 1.56
C LEU A 46 8.02 2.82 2.56
N LEU A 47 7.31 1.71 2.41
CA LEU A 47 7.61 0.49 3.16
C LEU A 47 8.53 -0.39 2.31
N VAL A 48 9.82 -0.38 2.66
CA VAL A 48 10.91 -0.96 1.88
C VAL A 48 11.30 -2.32 2.46
N GLY A 49 11.45 -3.30 1.58
CA GLY A 49 11.94 -4.62 1.93
C GLY A 49 12.00 -5.51 0.70
N PRO A 50 12.78 -6.61 0.74
CA PRO A 50 12.91 -7.51 -0.41
C PRO A 50 11.58 -8.17 -0.78
N ALA A 51 11.47 -8.69 -2.00
CA ALA A 51 10.31 -9.51 -2.38
C ALA A 51 10.07 -10.60 -1.33
N MET A 52 8.79 -10.93 -1.06
CA MET A 52 8.41 -11.96 -0.08
C MET A 52 8.88 -11.70 1.37
N SER A 53 9.22 -10.46 1.73
CA SER A 53 9.49 -10.05 3.12
C SER A 53 8.24 -9.88 3.99
N GLY A 54 7.06 -10.30 3.53
CA GLY A 54 5.81 -10.14 4.27
C GLY A 54 5.21 -8.72 4.28
N LYS A 55 5.69 -7.77 3.46
CA LYS A 55 5.14 -6.39 3.35
C LYS A 55 3.62 -6.39 3.17
N THR A 56 3.15 -7.09 2.14
CA THR A 56 1.72 -7.14 1.82
C THR A 56 0.90 -7.79 2.93
N GLN A 57 1.45 -8.82 3.57
CA GLN A 57 0.80 -9.49 4.69
C GLN A 57 0.74 -8.57 5.92
N ALA A 58 1.79 -7.76 6.17
CA ALA A 58 1.80 -6.77 7.23
C ALA A 58 0.75 -5.67 7.00
N LEU A 59 0.60 -5.16 5.77
CA LEU A 59 -0.47 -4.22 5.40
C LEU A 59 -1.85 -4.81 5.67
N HIS A 60 -2.05 -6.09 5.36
CA HIS A 60 -3.30 -6.78 5.69
C HIS A 60 -3.49 -6.91 7.21
N LYS A 61 -2.45 -7.21 8.00
CA LYS A 61 -2.58 -7.33 9.46
C LYS A 61 -2.78 -5.97 10.16
N LEU A 62 -2.30 -4.88 9.59
CA LEU A 62 -2.60 -3.52 10.06
C LEU A 62 -4.11 -3.23 10.02
N SER A 63 -4.86 -3.84 9.08
CA SER A 63 -6.32 -3.65 8.99
C SER A 63 -7.12 -4.17 10.18
N ASN A 64 -6.51 -4.99 11.04
CA ASN A 64 -7.10 -5.42 12.32
C ASN A 64 -6.95 -4.36 13.43
N HIS A 65 -6.12 -3.35 13.23
CA HIS A 65 -5.76 -2.33 14.23
C HIS A 65 -6.21 -0.93 13.81
N THR A 66 -6.36 -0.68 12.50
CA THR A 66 -6.79 0.62 11.96
C THR A 66 -7.55 0.43 10.65
N CYS A 67 -8.25 1.45 10.19
CA CYS A 67 -8.93 1.43 8.90
C CYS A 67 -7.88 1.50 7.76
N VAL A 68 -7.60 0.36 7.14
CA VAL A 68 -6.70 0.28 5.98
C VAL A 68 -7.52 0.20 4.70
N VAL A 69 -7.37 1.17 3.81
CA VAL A 69 -7.81 1.08 2.40
C VAL A 69 -6.67 0.45 1.61
N TYR A 70 -6.89 -0.70 0.99
CA TYR A 70 -5.82 -1.46 0.33
C TYR A 70 -6.05 -1.55 -1.18
N ILE A 71 -5.03 -1.17 -1.95
CA ILE A 71 -5.07 -1.16 -3.42
C ILE A 71 -3.78 -1.76 -3.96
N CYS A 72 -3.87 -2.88 -4.67
CA CYS A 72 -2.75 -3.52 -5.34
C CYS A 72 -2.73 -3.16 -6.83
N LEU A 73 -1.64 -2.50 -7.28
CA LEU A 73 -1.44 -2.03 -8.65
C LEU A 73 -0.69 -3.04 -9.54
N ARG A 74 -0.54 -4.28 -9.07
CA ARG A 74 0.08 -5.41 -9.78
C ARG A 74 -0.36 -5.50 -11.25
N PRO A 75 0.53 -5.78 -12.22
CA PRO A 75 0.16 -5.85 -13.63
C PRO A 75 -1.00 -6.83 -13.92
N PRO A 76 -1.84 -6.58 -14.95
CA PRO A 76 -2.97 -7.44 -15.26
C PRO A 76 -2.61 -8.89 -15.60
N THR A 77 -1.39 -9.13 -16.09
CA THR A 77 -0.93 -10.47 -16.45
C THR A 77 -0.24 -11.21 -15.30
N SER A 78 -0.13 -10.59 -14.12
CA SER A 78 0.59 -11.19 -13.00
C SER A 78 -0.26 -12.25 -12.29
N SER A 79 0.35 -13.41 -12.06
CA SER A 79 -0.24 -14.51 -11.31
C SER A 79 0.09 -14.50 -9.80
N GLY A 80 0.80 -13.48 -9.32
CA GLY A 80 1.17 -13.42 -7.91
C GLY A 80 0.04 -12.97 -6.98
N HIS A 81 0.27 -13.12 -5.68
CA HIS A 81 -0.75 -12.91 -4.64
C HIS A 81 -0.31 -11.80 -3.66
N PRO A 82 -1.21 -10.92 -3.21
CA PRO A 82 -2.63 -10.80 -3.57
C PRO A 82 -2.85 -10.30 -5.02
N PRO A 83 -4.04 -10.56 -5.59
CA PRO A 83 -4.37 -10.17 -6.97
C PRO A 83 -4.42 -8.65 -7.16
N ARG A 84 -4.36 -8.22 -8.43
CA ARG A 84 -4.58 -6.81 -8.80
C ARG A 84 -5.96 -6.34 -8.33
N SER A 85 -6.02 -5.16 -7.73
CA SER A 85 -7.29 -4.60 -7.24
C SER A 85 -8.14 -4.07 -8.41
N ALA A 86 -9.46 -4.16 -8.26
CA ALA A 86 -10.42 -3.59 -9.23
C ALA A 86 -10.31 -2.05 -9.35
N LEU A 87 -9.76 -1.36 -8.34
CA LEU A 87 -9.46 0.08 -8.39
C LEU A 87 -8.16 0.42 -9.13
N ALA A 88 -7.34 -0.56 -9.50
CA ALA A 88 -6.05 -0.31 -10.13
C ALA A 88 -6.14 0.38 -11.51
N PRO A 89 -7.12 0.07 -12.40
CA PRO A 89 -7.33 0.86 -13.63
C PRO A 89 -7.70 2.32 -13.34
N THR A 90 -8.46 2.57 -12.27
CA THR A 90 -8.82 3.93 -11.83
C THR A 90 -7.62 4.69 -11.27
N MET A 91 -6.68 4.00 -10.64
CA MET A 91 -5.41 4.58 -10.18
C MET A 91 -4.40 4.81 -11.30
N LEU A 92 -4.60 4.21 -12.48
CA LEU A 92 -3.68 4.30 -13.62
C LEU A 92 -4.46 4.63 -14.91
N PRO A 93 -5.20 5.75 -14.96
CA PRO A 93 -6.07 6.07 -16.09
C PRO A 93 -5.24 6.45 -17.33
N PRO A 94 -5.39 5.75 -18.47
CA PRO A 94 -4.64 6.07 -19.67
C PRO A 94 -5.15 7.36 -20.32
N GLY A 95 -4.27 8.06 -21.05
CA GLY A 95 -4.65 9.17 -21.93
C GLY A 95 -4.91 10.52 -21.25
N MET A 96 -4.74 10.64 -19.92
CA MET A 96 -5.03 11.88 -19.20
C MET A 96 -3.87 12.87 -19.23
N THR A 97 -4.20 14.16 -19.34
CA THR A 97 -3.27 15.27 -19.08
C THR A 97 -3.04 15.43 -17.57
N THR A 98 -1.98 16.12 -17.16
CA THR A 98 -1.66 16.36 -15.74
C THR A 98 -2.82 17.03 -14.99
N SER A 99 -3.42 18.08 -15.57
CA SER A 99 -4.56 18.78 -14.95
C SER A 99 -5.82 17.92 -14.88
N ALA A 100 -6.06 17.06 -15.86
CA ALA A 100 -7.17 16.09 -15.81
C ALA A 100 -6.91 15.02 -14.75
N LEU A 101 -5.65 14.60 -14.59
CA LEU A 101 -5.23 13.57 -13.65
C LEU A 101 -5.35 14.04 -12.19
N GLU A 102 -4.98 15.29 -11.89
CA GLU A 102 -5.19 15.90 -10.56
C GLU A 102 -6.67 15.93 -10.17
N LYS A 103 -7.54 16.37 -11.09
CA LYS A 103 -8.99 16.37 -10.88
C LYS A 103 -9.53 14.96 -10.67
N HIS A 104 -9.03 14.01 -11.46
CA HIS A 104 -9.39 12.61 -11.35
C HIS A 104 -8.99 12.03 -9.99
N TYR A 105 -7.78 12.30 -9.50
CA TYR A 105 -7.34 11.84 -8.19
C TYR A 105 -8.07 12.52 -7.03
N ASN A 106 -8.35 13.82 -7.11
CA ASN A 106 -9.19 14.50 -6.12
C ASN A 106 -10.57 13.85 -6.05
N LYS A 107 -11.16 13.54 -7.21
CA LYS A 107 -12.44 12.82 -7.29
C LYS A 107 -12.35 11.41 -6.72
N PHE A 108 -11.28 10.68 -7.03
CA PHE A 108 -11.02 9.34 -6.52
C PHE A 108 -10.88 9.31 -5.00
N LEU A 109 -10.06 10.21 -4.42
CA LEU A 109 -9.87 10.32 -2.97
C LEU A 109 -11.18 10.74 -2.28
N THR A 110 -11.90 11.72 -2.83
CA THR A 110 -13.22 12.14 -2.32
C THR A 110 -14.19 10.97 -2.26
N ALA A 111 -14.33 10.22 -3.35
CA ALA A 111 -15.19 9.04 -3.42
C ALA A 111 -14.76 7.97 -2.41
N THR A 112 -13.46 7.72 -2.29
CA THR A 112 -12.89 6.78 -1.33
C THR A 112 -13.24 7.17 0.10
N PHE A 113 -13.02 8.42 0.50
CA PHE A 113 -13.31 8.90 1.85
C PHE A 113 -14.80 8.87 2.17
N GLN A 114 -15.66 9.21 1.21
CA GLN A 114 -17.09 9.09 1.39
C GLN A 114 -17.52 7.65 1.62
N VAL A 115 -16.99 6.68 0.85
CA VAL A 115 -17.32 5.26 1.05
C VAL A 115 -16.84 4.74 2.40
N VAL A 116 -15.66 5.16 2.85
CA VAL A 116 -15.16 4.83 4.20
C VAL A 116 -16.09 5.43 5.26
N ALA A 117 -16.43 6.72 5.13
CA ALA A 117 -17.32 7.41 6.08
C ALA A 117 -18.70 6.75 6.15
N ASP A 118 -19.30 6.47 5.00
CA ASP A 118 -20.62 5.83 4.88
C ASP A 118 -20.61 4.44 5.56
N PHE A 119 -19.55 3.65 5.33
CA PHE A 119 -19.39 2.33 5.96
C PHE A 119 -19.31 2.45 7.49
N PHE A 120 -18.40 3.26 8.02
CA PHE A 120 -18.20 3.36 9.47
C PHE A 120 -19.38 4.04 10.16
N CYS A 121 -20.07 4.98 9.51
CA CYS A 121 -21.32 5.57 10.02
C CYS A 121 -22.36 4.47 10.29
N THR A 122 -22.64 3.60 9.31
CA THR A 122 -23.58 2.48 9.49
C THR A 122 -23.11 1.48 10.56
N GLN A 123 -21.81 1.19 10.63
CA GLN A 123 -21.27 0.30 11.65
C GLN A 123 -21.32 0.93 13.06
N ASN A 124 -21.16 2.24 13.19
CA ASN A 124 -21.20 2.96 14.46
C ASN A 124 -22.59 2.96 15.09
N GLU A 125 -23.64 2.95 14.27
CA GLU A 125 -25.04 2.83 14.73
C GLU A 125 -25.38 1.44 15.26
N THR A 126 -24.74 0.40 14.71
CA THR A 126 -25.15 -1.00 14.92
C THR A 126 -24.20 -1.80 15.81
N ILE A 127 -22.94 -1.41 15.92
CA ILE A 127 -21.88 -2.16 16.58
C ILE A 127 -21.14 -1.26 17.57
N SER A 128 -21.03 -1.67 18.83
CA SER A 128 -20.26 -0.95 19.85
C SER A 128 -18.77 -1.33 19.86
N ASN A 129 -18.44 -2.58 19.53
CA ASN A 129 -17.07 -3.11 19.60
C ASN A 129 -16.24 -2.75 18.36
N GLU A 130 -15.16 -1.97 18.55
CA GLU A 130 -14.23 -1.56 17.48
C GLU A 130 -13.56 -2.72 16.75
N LYS A 131 -13.15 -3.78 17.45
CA LYS A 131 -12.52 -4.95 16.81
C LYS A 131 -13.47 -5.63 15.83
N THR A 132 -14.77 -5.66 16.16
CA THR A 132 -15.80 -6.20 15.26
C THR A 132 -16.00 -5.30 14.04
N LYS A 133 -16.00 -3.97 14.22
CA LYS A 133 -16.07 -3.02 13.09
C LYS A 133 -14.89 -3.19 12.14
N LEU A 134 -13.68 -3.29 12.67
CA LEU A 134 -12.47 -3.49 11.87
C LEU A 134 -12.50 -4.84 11.16
N LYS A 135 -12.94 -5.93 11.82
CA LYS A 135 -13.10 -7.23 11.15
C LYS A 135 -14.10 -7.18 9.99
N ASN A 136 -15.22 -6.46 10.15
CA ASN A 136 -16.19 -6.25 9.07
C ASN A 136 -15.59 -5.41 7.95
N TRP A 137 -14.80 -4.38 8.29
CA TRP A 137 -14.05 -3.58 7.32
C TRP A 137 -13.07 -4.44 6.53
N VAL A 138 -12.32 -5.33 7.19
CA VAL A 138 -11.41 -6.26 6.52
C VAL A 138 -12.18 -7.10 5.51
N ALA A 139 -13.31 -7.71 5.87
CA ALA A 139 -14.11 -8.51 4.95
C ALA A 139 -14.71 -7.71 3.77
N TYR A 140 -14.97 -6.42 3.98
CA TYR A 140 -15.54 -5.52 2.98
C TYR A 140 -14.49 -4.98 1.99
N ASN A 141 -13.28 -4.67 2.47
CA ASN A 141 -12.17 -4.10 1.71
C ASN A 141 -11.21 -5.17 1.15
N PHE A 142 -11.03 -6.29 1.84
CA PHE A 142 -10.26 -7.44 1.39
C PHE A 142 -11.20 -8.59 1.10
N SER A 143 -11.15 -9.12 -0.11
CA SER A 143 -11.88 -10.34 -0.43
C SER A 143 -10.85 -11.38 -0.84
N ASN A 144 -10.52 -12.24 0.12
CA ASN A 144 -9.47 -13.26 0.01
C ASN A 144 -9.81 -14.34 -1.04
N ASP A 145 -11.09 -14.46 -1.41
CA ASP A 145 -11.60 -15.48 -2.33
C ASP A 145 -11.74 -15.03 -3.79
N LEU A 146 -11.46 -13.76 -4.11
CA LEU A 146 -11.77 -13.26 -5.44
C LEU A 146 -10.79 -13.80 -6.49
N LYS A 147 -11.36 -14.33 -7.57
CA LYS A 147 -10.66 -14.49 -8.85
C LYS A 147 -10.23 -13.10 -9.33
N PHE A 148 -9.24 -13.07 -10.22
CA PHE A 148 -8.64 -11.86 -10.82
C PHE A 148 -9.65 -10.82 -11.37
N GLU A 149 -10.90 -11.21 -11.58
CA GLU A 149 -11.97 -10.38 -12.18
C GLU A 149 -13.06 -9.93 -11.19
N GLU A 150 -13.12 -10.48 -9.98
CA GLU A 150 -14.18 -10.10 -9.05
C GLU A 150 -13.77 -8.86 -8.23
N SER A 151 -14.65 -7.87 -8.23
CA SER A 151 -14.48 -6.62 -7.48
C SER A 151 -15.09 -6.76 -6.09
N ASN A 152 -14.28 -6.51 -5.05
CA ASN A 152 -14.80 -6.47 -3.68
C ASN A 152 -15.87 -5.37 -3.52
N GLN A 153 -16.72 -5.50 -2.51
CA GLN A 153 -17.85 -4.57 -2.33
C GLN A 153 -17.37 -3.12 -2.16
N PHE A 154 -16.24 -2.92 -1.46
CA PHE A 154 -15.61 -1.61 -1.32
C PHE A 154 -15.30 -0.97 -2.69
N SER A 155 -14.60 -1.69 -3.56
CA SER A 155 -14.19 -1.20 -4.88
C SER A 155 -15.40 -0.86 -5.74
N ARG A 156 -16.44 -1.70 -5.74
CA ARG A 156 -17.72 -1.42 -6.44
C ARG A 156 -18.36 -0.14 -5.93
N ASN A 157 -18.38 0.06 -4.61
CA ASN A 157 -18.97 1.25 -4.02
C ASN A 157 -18.15 2.51 -4.32
N VAL A 158 -16.81 2.43 -4.34
CA VAL A 158 -15.94 3.56 -4.75
C VAL A 158 -16.17 3.94 -6.21
N LEU A 159 -16.19 2.96 -7.12
CA LEU A 159 -16.44 3.21 -8.55
C LEU A 159 -17.82 3.85 -8.77
N LYS A 160 -18.87 3.30 -8.14
CA LYS A 160 -20.21 3.88 -8.17
C LYS A 160 -20.23 5.30 -7.61
N LYS A 161 -19.54 5.55 -6.49
CA LYS A 161 -19.46 6.88 -5.90
C LYS A 161 -18.78 7.84 -6.85
N MET A 162 -17.69 7.46 -7.51
CA MET A 162 -17.05 8.26 -8.55
C MET A 162 -17.98 8.58 -9.72
N GLU A 163 -18.84 7.67 -10.16
CA GLU A 163 -19.83 7.98 -11.21
C GLU A 163 -20.86 9.01 -10.72
N THR A 164 -21.31 8.88 -9.48
CA THR A 164 -22.35 9.75 -8.89
C THR A 164 -21.84 11.07 -8.31
N CYS A 165 -20.53 11.21 -8.06
CA CYS A 165 -19.93 12.45 -7.60
C CYS A 165 -20.18 13.52 -8.66
N SER A 166 -20.97 14.54 -8.29
CA SER A 166 -21.29 15.69 -9.13
C SER A 166 -20.03 16.24 -9.80
N PRO A 167 -20.10 16.70 -11.06
CA PRO A 167 -18.99 17.39 -11.69
C PRO A 167 -18.51 18.50 -10.77
N LEU A 168 -17.24 18.44 -10.39
CA LEU A 168 -16.67 19.42 -9.49
C LEU A 168 -16.78 20.79 -10.17
N LYS A 169 -17.51 21.72 -9.55
CA LYS A 169 -17.52 23.10 -10.02
C LYS A 169 -16.11 23.65 -9.88
N TYR A 170 -15.65 24.40 -10.89
CA TYR A 170 -14.32 25.00 -10.89
C TYR A 170 -14.08 25.75 -9.57
N GLY A 171 -13.01 25.41 -8.85
CA GLY A 171 -12.66 26.02 -7.56
C GLY A 171 -13.23 25.33 -6.31
N GLN A 172 -14.17 24.38 -6.41
CA GLN A 172 -14.76 23.67 -5.26
C GLN A 172 -14.19 22.24 -5.05
N GLU A 173 -13.22 21.85 -5.87
CA GLU A 173 -12.60 20.52 -5.87
C GLU A 173 -11.98 20.19 -4.50
N ASN A 174 -11.23 21.14 -3.95
CA ASN A 174 -10.59 21.01 -2.65
C ASN A 174 -11.60 21.05 -1.49
N GLU A 175 -12.64 21.87 -1.57
CA GLU A 175 -13.67 21.95 -0.51
C GLU A 175 -14.41 20.62 -0.32
N GLN A 176 -14.74 19.94 -1.42
CA GLN A 176 -15.40 18.63 -1.36
C GLN A 176 -14.47 17.55 -0.81
N LEU A 177 -13.20 17.54 -1.23
CA LEU A 177 -12.20 16.63 -0.71
C LEU A 177 -12.02 16.82 0.81
N GLN A 178 -11.89 18.07 1.26
CA GLN A 178 -11.75 18.43 2.67
C GLN A 178 -12.99 18.04 3.49
N LYS A 179 -14.19 18.28 2.97
CA LYS A 179 -15.44 17.86 3.62
C LYS A 179 -15.55 16.34 3.73
N ALA A 180 -15.21 15.62 2.66
CA ALA A 180 -15.22 14.16 2.66
C ALA A 180 -14.19 13.59 3.65
N LEU A 181 -13.01 14.20 3.72
CA LEU A 181 -11.95 13.85 4.65
C LEU A 181 -12.37 14.08 6.11
N ALA A 182 -12.91 15.26 6.43
CA ALA A 182 -13.39 15.57 7.78
C ALA A 182 -14.53 14.63 8.21
N ASN A 183 -15.45 14.31 7.30
CA ASN A 183 -16.50 13.34 7.58
C ASN A 183 -15.92 11.95 7.85
N MET A 184 -15.01 11.48 6.98
CA MET A 184 -14.31 10.21 7.16
C MET A 184 -13.60 10.15 8.51
N GLN A 185 -12.87 11.18 8.90
CA GLN A 185 -12.16 11.24 10.18
C GLN A 185 -13.10 11.17 11.37
N SER A 186 -14.24 11.85 11.30
CA SER A 186 -15.23 11.80 12.38
C SER A 186 -15.85 10.40 12.56
N GLN A 187 -15.90 9.59 11.49
CA GLN A 187 -16.53 8.27 11.52
C GLN A 187 -15.54 7.12 11.75
N ALA A 188 -14.39 7.16 11.07
CA ALA A 188 -13.41 6.08 11.00
C ALA A 188 -12.11 6.38 11.76
N GLY A 189 -11.91 7.63 12.20
CA GLY A 189 -10.66 8.06 12.83
C GLY A 189 -9.51 8.15 11.83
N PHE A 190 -8.39 7.51 12.16
CA PHE A 190 -7.20 7.47 11.31
C PHE A 190 -7.37 6.43 10.18
N VAL A 191 -7.07 6.83 8.94
CA VAL A 191 -7.11 5.95 7.77
C VAL A 191 -5.73 5.81 7.14
N LEU A 192 -5.35 4.56 6.90
CA LEU A 192 -4.14 4.20 6.18
C LEU A 192 -4.47 3.81 4.74
N LEU A 193 -3.99 4.58 3.78
CA LEU A 193 -4.06 4.22 2.36
C LEU A 193 -2.82 3.39 1.98
N ALA A 194 -3.01 2.08 1.81
CA ALA A 194 -1.96 1.15 1.46
C ALA A 194 -1.98 0.87 -0.05
N ILE A 195 -0.99 1.40 -0.77
CA ILE A 195 -0.79 1.15 -2.20
C ILE A 195 0.31 0.12 -2.39
N ASP A 196 -0.07 -1.06 -2.83
CA ASP A 196 0.84 -2.16 -3.11
C ASP A 196 1.22 -2.24 -4.59
N GLU A 197 2.42 -2.75 -4.87
CA GLU A 197 3.07 -2.67 -6.19
C GLU A 197 3.08 -1.23 -6.74
N ALA A 198 3.37 -0.26 -5.86
CA ALA A 198 3.27 1.18 -6.12
C ALA A 198 4.22 1.68 -7.22
N HIS A 199 5.27 0.92 -7.58
CA HIS A 199 6.13 1.25 -8.72
C HIS A 199 5.35 1.43 -10.03
N ALA A 200 4.14 0.84 -10.13
CA ALA A 200 3.25 1.07 -11.27
C ALA A 200 2.89 2.56 -11.47
N LEU A 201 2.87 3.37 -10.40
CA LEU A 201 2.63 4.82 -10.46
C LEU A 201 3.77 5.59 -11.12
N LEU A 202 4.93 4.98 -11.33
CA LEU A 202 6.01 5.59 -12.11
C LEU A 202 5.74 5.54 -13.62
N SER A 203 4.75 4.77 -14.05
CA SER A 203 4.33 4.72 -15.45
C SER A 203 3.66 6.04 -15.86
N SER A 204 3.62 6.30 -17.16
CA SER A 204 3.01 7.50 -17.73
C SER A 204 1.61 7.21 -18.29
N PRO A 205 0.63 8.13 -18.14
CA PRO A 205 -0.68 8.02 -18.79
C PRO A 205 -0.59 8.09 -20.31
N ASN A 206 0.46 8.70 -20.87
CA ASN A 206 0.66 8.88 -22.30
C ASN A 206 2.01 8.31 -22.73
N THR A 207 2.02 7.05 -23.15
CA THR A 207 3.23 6.35 -23.64
C THR A 207 3.81 6.93 -24.93
N TYR A 208 3.04 7.76 -25.65
CA TYR A 208 3.44 8.37 -26.93
C TYR A 208 4.02 9.77 -26.79
N LEU A 209 3.94 10.38 -25.60
CA LEU A 209 4.51 11.68 -25.32
C LEU A 209 5.82 11.47 -24.57
N GLU A 210 6.95 11.79 -25.21
CA GLU A 210 8.31 11.67 -24.64
C GLU A 210 8.50 12.48 -23.34
N HIS A 211 7.52 13.30 -22.94
CA HIS A 211 7.54 14.18 -21.75
C HIS A 211 6.31 14.04 -20.83
N ALA A 212 5.52 12.98 -20.96
CA ALA A 212 4.32 12.84 -20.14
C ALA A 212 4.65 12.52 -18.67
N THR A 213 4.08 13.32 -17.76
CA THR A 213 4.22 13.19 -16.31
C THR A 213 3.76 11.81 -15.85
N SER A 214 4.58 11.12 -15.04
CA SER A 214 4.14 9.87 -14.40
C SER A 214 2.90 10.07 -13.52
N PHE A 215 2.21 8.98 -13.16
CA PHE A 215 1.03 9.04 -12.28
C PHE A 215 1.35 9.56 -10.87
N LEU A 216 2.57 9.31 -10.39
CA LEU A 216 2.98 9.55 -9.01
C LEU A 216 2.92 11.04 -8.60
N PRO A 217 3.51 12.02 -9.32
CA PRO A 217 3.43 13.43 -8.95
C PRO A 217 2.00 13.95 -8.77
N SER A 218 1.10 13.65 -9.71
CA SER A 218 -0.31 14.09 -9.62
C SER A 218 -1.04 13.42 -8.46
N PHE A 219 -0.74 12.15 -8.17
CA PHE A 219 -1.29 11.46 -7.01
C PHE A 219 -0.79 12.07 -5.69
N CYS A 220 0.51 12.34 -5.58
CA CYS A 220 1.10 13.01 -4.43
C CYS A 220 0.53 14.42 -4.23
N TRP A 221 0.29 15.17 -5.31
CA TRP A 221 -0.37 16.47 -5.23
C TRP A 221 -1.75 16.36 -4.57
N SER A 222 -2.62 15.48 -5.08
CA SER A 222 -3.95 15.27 -4.49
C SER A 222 -3.89 14.80 -3.03
N LEU A 223 -2.88 14.01 -2.64
CA LEU A 223 -2.67 13.65 -1.24
C LEU A 223 -2.24 14.84 -0.39
N ARG A 224 -1.35 15.70 -0.90
CA ARG A 224 -0.91 16.91 -0.19
C ARG A 224 -2.07 17.86 0.08
N GLU A 225 -2.98 18.01 -0.87
CA GLU A 225 -4.17 18.86 -0.77
C GLU A 225 -5.19 18.37 0.28
N THR A 226 -5.00 17.19 0.88
CA THR A 226 -5.82 16.73 2.01
C THR A 226 -5.53 17.49 3.30
N LEU A 227 -4.36 18.13 3.45
CA LEU A 227 -4.02 19.03 4.57
C LEU A 227 -4.35 18.47 5.97
N SER A 228 -4.25 17.16 6.16
CA SER A 228 -4.65 16.51 7.41
C SER A 228 -3.78 15.33 7.77
N ASN A 229 -3.64 15.09 9.07
CA ASN A 229 -2.94 13.94 9.65
C ASN A 229 -3.86 12.72 9.86
N GLY A 230 -5.17 12.84 9.61
CA GLY A 230 -6.10 11.70 9.72
C GLY A 230 -6.05 10.75 8.53
N ILE A 231 -5.24 11.04 7.51
CA ILE A 231 -4.88 10.10 6.46
C ILE A 231 -3.36 10.00 6.32
N PHE A 232 -2.87 8.80 6.11
CA PHE A 232 -1.48 8.56 5.72
C PHE A 232 -1.39 7.51 4.62
N THR A 233 -0.44 7.65 3.71
CA THR A 233 -0.25 6.72 2.60
C THR A 233 1.02 5.89 2.78
N ILE A 234 0.93 4.57 2.62
CA ILE A 234 2.08 3.68 2.56
C ILE A 234 2.18 3.09 1.16
N LEU A 235 3.34 3.29 0.54
CA LEU A 235 3.67 2.72 -0.76
C LEU A 235 4.59 1.50 -0.56
N THR A 236 4.18 0.32 -1.04
CA THR A 236 5.01 -0.89 -1.09
C THR A 236 5.38 -1.27 -2.52
N GLY A 237 6.38 -2.14 -2.66
CA GLY A 237 6.91 -2.50 -3.99
C GLY A 237 7.64 -1.33 -4.66
N ALA A 238 8.24 -0.46 -3.84
CA ALA A 238 9.03 0.67 -4.30
C ALA A 238 10.25 0.19 -5.08
N SER A 239 10.43 0.70 -6.30
CA SER A 239 11.66 0.51 -7.05
C SER A 239 12.78 1.39 -6.48
N SER A 240 14.03 1.09 -6.84
CA SER A 240 15.15 1.97 -6.54
C SER A 240 14.90 3.41 -6.99
N LEU A 241 14.17 3.62 -8.09
CA LEU A 241 13.79 4.96 -8.58
C LEU A 241 12.90 5.72 -7.60
N MET A 242 12.01 5.04 -6.88
CA MET A 242 11.21 5.67 -5.82
C MET A 242 12.06 6.04 -4.60
N LEU A 243 13.25 5.46 -4.45
CA LEU A 243 14.21 5.72 -3.35
C LEU A 243 15.33 6.70 -3.75
N PHE A 244 15.71 6.77 -5.02
CA PHE A 244 16.78 7.64 -5.51
C PHE A 244 16.31 9.07 -5.81
N ASN A 245 15.04 9.25 -6.19
CA ASN A 245 14.45 10.58 -6.43
C ASN A 245 14.07 11.33 -5.13
N THR A 246 14.55 10.86 -3.96
CA THR A 246 14.12 11.33 -2.63
C THR A 246 15.17 12.17 -1.91
N THR A 247 16.33 12.36 -2.52
CA THR A 247 17.35 13.33 -2.11
C THR A 247 17.70 14.14 -3.35
N PRO A 248 17.43 15.47 -3.38
CA PRO A 248 18.12 16.30 -4.35
C PRO A 248 19.60 16.19 -3.99
N ASP A 249 20.41 15.51 -4.81
CA ASP A 249 21.84 15.77 -4.83
C ASP A 249 22.01 17.10 -5.57
N PRO A 250 22.46 18.18 -4.91
CA PRO A 250 22.70 19.44 -5.60
C PRO A 250 23.85 19.36 -6.63
N TYR A 251 24.58 18.24 -6.75
CA TYR A 251 25.82 18.17 -7.53
C TYR A 251 26.05 16.95 -8.44
N LYS A 252 25.13 16.00 -8.63
CA LYS A 252 25.37 14.91 -9.60
C LYS A 252 24.19 14.61 -10.52
N SER A 253 24.34 15.12 -11.74
CA SER A 253 23.75 14.60 -12.97
C SER A 253 24.15 13.12 -13.17
N ASN A 254 23.20 12.21 -12.96
CA ASN A 254 23.30 10.86 -13.51
C ASN A 254 22.75 10.90 -14.96
N PRO A 255 23.60 10.73 -16.00
CA PRO A 255 23.23 11.09 -17.38
C PRO A 255 22.33 10.06 -18.10
N GLN A 256 21.88 8.98 -17.43
CA GLN A 256 21.08 7.93 -18.08
C GLN A 256 19.61 7.86 -17.63
N ILE A 257 19.17 8.72 -16.71
CA ILE A 257 17.77 8.77 -16.28
C ILE A 257 17.28 10.20 -16.42
N ALA A 258 17.08 10.62 -17.68
CA ALA A 258 16.39 11.85 -18.00
C ALA A 258 14.90 11.66 -17.66
N TRP A 259 14.52 11.95 -16.42
CA TRP A 259 13.11 12.25 -16.10
C TRP A 259 12.60 13.44 -16.90
N TYR A 260 13.54 14.25 -17.43
CA TYR A 260 13.28 15.35 -18.32
C TYR A 260 14.54 15.70 -19.13
N PRO A 261 14.48 15.84 -20.46
CA PRO A 261 15.54 16.49 -21.22
C PRO A 261 15.56 18.02 -21.00
N ASP A 262 14.43 18.59 -20.52
CA ASP A 262 14.23 20.03 -20.34
C ASP A 262 13.67 20.46 -18.97
N ALA A 263 13.45 19.54 -18.02
CA ALA A 263 12.67 19.86 -16.84
C ALA A 263 13.41 19.69 -15.52
N GLN A 264 13.61 20.86 -14.93
CA GLN A 264 13.16 21.15 -13.58
C GLN A 264 12.10 20.11 -13.14
N LEU A 265 12.33 19.40 -12.01
CA LEU A 265 11.19 18.98 -11.18
C LEU A 265 10.19 20.14 -11.22
N PRO A 266 8.87 19.91 -11.39
CA PRO A 266 7.90 20.97 -11.27
C PRO A 266 8.34 21.87 -10.11
N LEU A 267 8.64 23.15 -10.35
CA LEU A 267 9.35 24.00 -9.39
C LEU A 267 8.73 23.95 -7.97
N TRP A 268 7.44 23.61 -7.88
CA TRP A 268 6.69 23.37 -6.65
C TRP A 268 7.05 22.10 -5.84
N LEU A 269 7.68 21.08 -6.45
CA LEU A 269 8.25 19.90 -5.80
C LEU A 269 9.65 20.16 -5.25
N SER A 270 10.36 21.16 -5.80
CA SER A 270 11.69 21.51 -5.33
C SER A 270 11.65 21.99 -3.88
N GLY A 271 12.61 21.54 -3.06
CA GLY A 271 12.74 21.93 -1.65
C GLY A 271 11.93 21.13 -0.62
N HIS A 272 10.99 20.26 -1.04
CA HIS A 272 10.23 19.42 -0.11
C HIS A 272 10.96 18.09 0.14
N LYS A 273 10.99 17.66 1.40
CA LYS A 273 11.54 16.39 1.84
C LYS A 273 10.50 15.27 1.68
N LEU A 274 10.96 14.03 1.56
CA LEU A 274 10.11 12.89 1.82
C LEU A 274 10.15 12.54 3.30
N LEU A 275 9.08 11.90 3.79
CA LEU A 275 9.15 11.22 5.07
C LEU A 275 10.05 10.00 4.95
N ASP A 276 10.75 9.68 6.05
CA ASP A 276 11.75 8.62 6.07
C ASP A 276 11.14 7.27 5.67
N PRO A 277 11.77 6.53 4.73
CA PRO A 277 11.34 5.18 4.40
C PRO A 277 11.36 4.26 5.62
N ILE A 278 10.38 3.37 5.70
CA ILE A 278 10.26 2.34 6.70
C ILE A 278 10.94 1.08 6.18
N TYR A 279 12.18 0.82 6.61
CA TYR A 279 12.93 -0.39 6.28
C TYR A 279 12.64 -1.57 7.22
N GLN A 280 12.16 -1.27 8.42
CA GLN A 280 12.06 -2.24 9.49
C GLN A 280 10.66 -2.86 9.50
N LEU A 281 10.46 -3.89 8.68
CA LEU A 281 9.60 -4.97 9.12
C LEU A 281 10.46 -5.85 10.02
N GLY A 282 10.07 -6.01 11.28
CA GLY A 282 10.76 -6.84 12.29
C GLY A 282 10.74 -8.34 11.96
N THR A 283 10.98 -8.70 10.70
CA THR A 283 11.10 -10.07 10.23
C THR A 283 12.46 -10.68 10.56
N PHE A 284 13.42 -9.84 10.95
CA PHE A 284 14.84 -10.20 10.95
C PHE A 284 15.23 -11.29 11.97
N ASP A 285 14.47 -11.49 13.05
CA ASP A 285 14.87 -12.43 14.12
C ASP A 285 13.71 -13.28 14.69
N SER A 286 12.52 -13.26 14.09
CA SER A 286 11.29 -13.75 14.76
C SER A 286 10.97 -15.24 14.58
N MET A 287 11.60 -15.95 13.63
CA MET A 287 11.35 -17.38 13.40
C MET A 287 12.29 -18.32 14.16
N VAL A 288 13.38 -17.81 14.74
CA VAL A 288 14.25 -18.63 15.58
C VAL A 288 13.54 -18.76 16.92
N SER A 289 12.87 -19.89 17.15
CA SER A 289 12.43 -20.24 18.50
C SER A 289 13.65 -20.19 19.42
N ALA A 290 13.49 -19.73 20.66
CA ALA A 290 14.52 -19.86 21.68
C ALA A 290 14.98 -21.33 21.84
N THR A 291 14.13 -22.30 21.45
CA THR A 291 14.44 -23.74 21.43
C THR A 291 15.18 -24.23 20.17
N THR A 292 15.34 -23.39 19.15
CA THR A 292 16.05 -23.71 17.88
C THR A 292 17.23 -22.76 17.64
N GLN A 293 17.90 -22.31 18.71
CA GLN A 293 19.21 -21.69 18.55
C GLN A 293 20.18 -22.74 17.99
N PRO A 294 20.89 -22.44 16.90
CA PRO A 294 21.80 -23.39 16.30
C PRO A 294 22.94 -23.65 17.28
N GLY A 295 23.02 -24.89 17.78
CA GLY A 295 24.11 -25.32 18.67
C GLY A 295 25.41 -25.54 17.91
N THR A 296 25.32 -25.72 16.58
CA THR A 296 26.47 -25.95 15.70
C THR A 296 26.42 -25.11 14.43
N TRP A 297 27.58 -24.96 13.76
CA TRP A 297 27.69 -24.32 12.45
C TRP A 297 26.83 -25.02 11.39
N THR A 298 26.67 -26.34 11.49
CA THR A 298 25.86 -27.15 10.57
C THR A 298 24.37 -26.83 10.69
N ASP A 299 23.89 -26.59 11.92
CA ASP A 299 22.50 -26.18 12.16
C ASP A 299 22.26 -24.79 11.57
N LEU A 300 23.21 -23.86 11.79
CA LEU A 300 23.13 -22.48 11.30
C LEU A 300 23.02 -22.40 9.76
N VAL A 301 23.74 -23.25 9.03
CA VAL A 301 23.72 -23.28 7.56
C VAL A 301 22.66 -24.22 6.98
N SER A 302 21.84 -24.85 7.81
CA SER A 302 20.77 -25.73 7.33
C SER A 302 19.76 -24.95 6.49
N THR A 303 19.22 -25.61 5.45
CA THR A 303 18.26 -24.98 4.53
C THR A 303 17.03 -24.47 5.27
N ASP A 304 16.52 -25.24 6.24
CA ASP A 304 15.37 -24.88 7.07
C ASP A 304 15.65 -23.63 7.91
N GLN A 305 16.87 -23.50 8.44
CA GLN A 305 17.26 -22.33 9.23
C GLN A 305 17.46 -21.12 8.33
N LEU A 306 18.11 -21.25 7.17
CA LEU A 306 18.32 -20.17 6.21
C LEU A 306 17.03 -19.59 5.65
N VAL A 307 16.04 -20.42 5.32
CA VAL A 307 14.73 -19.97 4.80
C VAL A 307 13.80 -19.46 5.90
N SER A 308 14.03 -19.88 7.14
CA SER A 308 13.35 -19.34 8.31
C SER A 308 13.97 -18.05 8.80
N TYR A 309 15.24 -17.80 8.49
CA TYR A 309 15.95 -16.60 8.89
C TYR A 309 15.39 -15.38 8.15
N ARG A 310 15.00 -14.34 8.91
CA ARG A 310 14.69 -13.00 8.42
C ARG A 310 13.42 -12.80 7.57
N SER A 311 12.59 -13.81 7.33
CA SER A 311 11.28 -13.63 6.70
C SER A 311 10.21 -14.64 7.16
N PRO A 312 9.18 -14.21 7.93
CA PRO A 312 8.10 -15.08 8.38
C PRO A 312 7.26 -15.61 7.20
N PHE A 313 7.19 -14.87 6.10
CA PHE A 313 6.44 -15.26 4.91
C PHE A 313 7.16 -16.37 4.11
N PHE A 314 8.49 -16.26 3.91
CA PHE A 314 9.27 -17.30 3.23
C PHE A 314 9.22 -18.61 3.99
N ALA A 315 9.40 -18.55 5.31
CA ALA A 315 9.36 -19.73 6.17
C ALA A 315 8.00 -20.44 6.10
N ALA A 316 6.90 -19.69 6.08
CA ALA A 316 5.55 -20.25 5.90
C ALA A 316 5.39 -20.95 4.55
N CYS A 317 5.78 -20.28 3.46
CA CYS A 317 5.73 -20.86 2.11
C CYS A 317 6.60 -22.12 1.98
N PHE A 318 7.80 -22.10 2.56
CA PHE A 318 8.74 -23.22 2.52
C PHE A 318 8.22 -24.43 3.30
N ARG A 319 7.70 -24.21 4.52
CA ARG A 319 7.03 -25.25 5.31
C ARG A 319 5.88 -25.89 4.53
N ASP A 320 5.04 -25.09 3.88
CA ASP A 320 3.94 -25.59 3.06
C ASP A 320 4.41 -26.35 1.83
N ALA A 321 5.52 -25.94 1.22
CA ALA A 321 6.15 -26.66 0.11
C ALA A 321 6.69 -28.03 0.53
N ILE A 322 7.36 -28.12 1.69
CA ILE A 322 7.83 -29.40 2.25
C ILE A 322 6.65 -30.33 2.54
N ALA A 323 5.61 -29.83 3.21
CA ALA A 323 4.44 -30.64 3.54
C ALA A 323 3.77 -31.20 2.26
N CYS A 324 3.62 -30.36 1.23
CA CYS A 324 3.06 -30.79 -0.06
C CYS A 324 3.94 -31.83 -0.78
N HIS A 325 5.26 -31.75 -0.64
CA HIS A 325 6.18 -32.74 -1.19
C HIS A 325 6.11 -34.09 -0.46
N GLN A 326 6.03 -34.06 0.87
CA GLN A 326 5.92 -35.26 1.70
C GLN A 326 4.59 -36.00 1.46
N GLU A 327 3.47 -35.28 1.33
CA GLU A 327 2.17 -35.86 0.98
C GLU A 327 2.19 -36.58 -0.37
N ARG A 328 2.94 -36.07 -1.36
CA ARG A 328 3.09 -36.74 -2.67
C ARG A 328 3.87 -38.04 -2.60
N ASN A 329 4.91 -38.08 -1.78
CA ASN A 329 5.75 -39.28 -1.62
C ASN A 329 5.06 -40.37 -0.79
N LEU A 330 3.94 -40.06 -0.11
CA LEU A 330 3.08 -41.02 0.60
C LEU A 330 1.96 -41.60 -0.28
N ILE A 331 1.74 -41.04 -1.49
CA ILE A 331 0.66 -41.43 -2.42
C ILE A 331 1.21 -42.25 -3.62
N LEU A 332 2.53 -42.45 -3.70
CA LEU A 332 3.22 -43.33 -4.66
C LEU A 332 3.73 -44.59 -3.97
#